data_AF-A0A7W5BPY2-F1
#
_entry.id   AF-A0A7W5BPY2-F1
#
_cell.length_a   1.000
_cell.length_b   1.000
_cell.length_c   1.000
_cell.angle_alpha   90.00
_cell.angle_beta   90.00
_cell.angle_gamma   90.00
#
_symmetry.space_group_name_H-M   'P 1'
#
loop_
_entity.id
_entity.type
_entity.pdbx_description
1 polymer ?
#
loop_
_entity_poly.entity_id
_entity_poly.type
_entity_poly.pdbx_seq_one_letter_code
_entity_poly.pdbx_strand_id
1 'polypeptide(L)'
;MDRSGRSRRRLENFEVNALGSLETAVTLTTPEDIGKLTTEIVFAEPRIRNKIVFLAGDTVTYDEVADKLEAGLGRPYRRSEWSVPFLMEELAKDPQNMMRKYRAAFALGRGVAWDKAGTFNTRQSIPVTDIDAWIHANLDASGRG
;
A
#
# COMPACT_ATOMS: atom_id res chain seq x y z
N MET A 1 25.23 15.38 12.81
CA MET A 1 24.66 14.06 12.46
C MET A 1 23.96 14.23 11.13
N ASP A 2 24.67 13.91 10.05
CA ASP A 2 24.27 14.18 8.67
C ASP A 2 23.17 13.20 8.21
N ARG A 3 22.05 13.72 7.71
CA ARG A 3 20.96 12.97 7.09
C ARG A 3 21.10 13.09 5.57
N SER A 4 22.15 12.54 4.99
CA SER A 4 22.35 12.46 3.55
C SER A 4 22.06 11.03 3.07
N GLY A 5 21.12 10.87 2.13
CA GLY A 5 20.95 9.59 1.42
C GLY A 5 19.52 9.10 1.11
N ARG A 6 18.46 9.91 1.25
CA ARG A 6 17.14 9.49 0.72
C ARG A 6 17.13 9.72 -0.79
N SER A 7 17.55 8.69 -1.55
CA SER A 7 17.42 8.66 -3.01
C SER A 7 15.97 8.96 -3.40
N ARG A 8 15.74 10.11 -4.04
CA ARG A 8 14.44 10.53 -4.58
C ARG A 8 14.10 9.57 -5.72
N ARG A 9 13.16 8.65 -5.49
CA ARG A 9 12.75 7.67 -6.51
C ARG A 9 11.83 8.36 -7.50
N ARG A 10 12.25 8.43 -8.77
CA ARG A 10 11.41 8.90 -9.87
C ARG A 10 10.62 7.72 -10.43
N LEU A 11 9.32 7.91 -10.64
CA LEU A 11 8.48 6.94 -11.38
C LEU A 11 8.67 7.21 -12.88
N GLU A 12 9.24 6.25 -13.60
CA GLU A 12 9.67 6.45 -15.00
C GLU A 12 8.59 6.05 -16.03
N ASN A 13 7.75 5.07 -15.70
CA ASN A 13 6.80 4.48 -16.66
C ASN A 13 5.37 5.05 -16.59
N PHE A 14 5.08 5.93 -15.61
CA PHE A 14 3.76 6.55 -15.34
C PHE A 14 2.59 5.58 -15.53
N GLU A 15 2.67 4.43 -14.86
CA GLU A 15 1.71 3.34 -15.04
C GLU A 15 1.46 2.61 -13.72
N VAL A 16 0.19 2.34 -13.44
CA VAL A 16 -0.28 1.48 -12.37
C VAL A 16 -0.70 0.15 -12.98
N ASN A 17 -0.04 -0.93 -12.55
CA ASN A 17 -0.43 -2.29 -12.90
C ASN A 17 -1.30 -2.84 -11.75
N ALA A 18 -2.61 -2.90 -11.98
CA ALA A 18 -3.57 -3.44 -11.04
C ALA A 18 -3.48 -4.97 -11.01
N LEU A 19 -3.25 -5.54 -9.84
CA LEU A 19 -3.23 -6.99 -9.67
C LEU A 19 -4.67 -7.47 -9.49
N GLY A 20 -5.16 -8.28 -10.43
CA GLY A 20 -6.58 -8.65 -10.52
C GLY A 20 -7.33 -7.69 -11.42
N SER A 21 -7.93 -6.65 -10.84
CA SER A 21 -8.68 -5.59 -11.52
C SER A 21 -8.39 -4.23 -10.89
N LEU A 22 -8.79 -3.15 -11.55
CA LEU A 22 -8.72 -1.79 -11.01
C LEU A 22 -9.51 -1.64 -9.70
N GLU A 23 -10.61 -2.41 -9.55
CA GLU A 23 -11.42 -2.48 -8.33
C GLU A 23 -10.77 -3.30 -7.20
N THR A 24 -9.67 -4.01 -7.46
CA THR A 24 -9.02 -4.80 -6.42
C THR A 24 -8.44 -3.88 -5.35
N ALA A 25 -8.94 -4.03 -4.12
CA ALA A 25 -8.53 -3.23 -2.98
C ALA A 25 -7.29 -3.79 -2.28
N VAL A 26 -6.49 -2.89 -1.71
CA VAL A 26 -5.31 -3.18 -0.89
C VAL A 26 -5.24 -2.24 0.31
N THR A 27 -4.89 -2.79 1.47
CA THR A 27 -4.55 -2.01 2.66
C THR A 27 -3.05 -1.77 2.72
N LEU A 28 -2.66 -0.50 2.85
CA LEU A 28 -1.27 -0.06 2.88
C LEU A 28 -0.96 0.55 4.24
N THR A 29 0.22 0.25 4.78
CA THR A 29 0.74 0.87 6.00
C THR A 29 2.25 1.01 5.86
N THR A 30 2.80 2.15 6.23
CA THR A 30 4.26 2.37 6.15
C THR A 30 5.00 1.47 7.15
N PRO A 31 6.25 1.07 6.86
CA PRO A 31 7.06 0.33 7.83
C PRO A 31 7.20 1.06 9.18
N GLU A 32 7.34 2.39 9.15
CA GLU A 32 7.43 3.23 10.34
C GLU A 32 6.14 3.16 11.18
N ASP A 33 4.97 3.26 10.55
CA ASP A 33 3.70 3.16 11.25
C ASP A 33 3.43 1.74 11.77
N ILE A 34 3.89 0.69 11.07
CA ILE A 34 3.83 -0.69 11.58
C ILE A 34 4.61 -0.80 12.90
N GLY A 35 5.82 -0.23 12.97
CA GLY A 35 6.64 -0.25 14.20
C GLY A 35 5.98 0.51 15.35
N LYS A 36 5.48 1.72 15.06
CA LYS A 36 4.73 2.55 16.03
C LYS A 36 3.52 1.79 16.57
N LEU A 37 2.65 1.31 15.69
CA LEU A 37 1.40 0.66 16.06
C LEU A 37 1.61 -0.67 16.78
N THR A 38 2.65 -1.42 16.42
CA THR A 38 3.04 -2.63 17.16
C THR A 38 3.37 -2.30 18.61
N THR A 39 4.09 -1.20 18.84
CA THR A 39 4.43 -0.74 20.19
C THR A 39 3.16 -0.37 20.96
N GLU A 40 2.27 0.42 20.36
CA GLU A 40 0.98 0.80 20.96
C GLU A 40 0.12 -0.43 21.32
N ILE A 41 0.08 -1.45 20.46
CA ILE A 41 -0.65 -2.71 20.72
C ILE A 41 -0.06 -3.47 21.91
N VAL A 42 1.28 -3.51 22.04
CA VAL A 42 1.96 -4.21 23.15
C VAL A 42 1.62 -3.58 24.49
N PHE A 43 1.49 -2.25 24.54
CA PHE A 43 1.20 -1.48 25.76
C PHE A 43 -0.29 -1.15 25.95
N ALA A 44 -1.17 -1.56 25.03
CA ALA A 44 -2.60 -1.27 25.12
C ALA A 44 -3.25 -1.86 26.39
N GLU A 45 -4.11 -1.07 27.03
CA GLU A 45 -4.93 -1.49 28.17
C GLU A 45 -6.42 -1.38 27.85
N PRO A 46 -7.24 -2.43 28.12
CA PRO A 46 -6.83 -3.74 28.61
C PRO A 46 -6.01 -4.51 27.58
N ARG A 47 -5.12 -5.38 28.06
CA ARG A 47 -4.18 -6.11 27.20
C ARG A 47 -4.90 -6.92 26.13
N ILE A 48 -4.48 -6.72 24.88
CA ILE A 48 -4.95 -7.49 23.73
C ILE A 48 -4.24 -8.86 23.74
N ARG A 49 -5.02 -9.95 23.84
CA ARG A 49 -4.52 -11.34 23.82
C ARG A 49 -5.41 -12.20 22.94
N ASN A 50 -4.80 -13.09 22.14
CA ASN A 50 -5.49 -14.05 21.27
C ASN A 50 -6.51 -13.40 20.33
N LYS A 51 -6.17 -12.24 19.75
CA LYS A 51 -7.01 -11.50 18.80
C LYS A 51 -6.20 -11.13 17.57
N ILE A 52 -6.86 -11.13 16.42
CA ILE A 52 -6.34 -10.53 15.20
C ILE A 52 -6.51 -9.01 15.35
N VAL A 53 -5.44 -8.26 15.06
CA VAL A 53 -5.45 -6.79 15.10
C VAL A 53 -5.18 -6.28 13.69
N PHE A 54 -6.14 -5.54 13.14
CA PHE A 54 -6.02 -4.93 11.82
C PHE A 54 -5.49 -3.50 11.95
N LEU A 55 -4.60 -3.12 11.04
CA LEU A 55 -3.97 -1.80 10.94
C LEU A 55 -4.21 -1.24 9.54
N ALA A 56 -4.35 0.06 9.38
CA ALA A 56 -4.36 0.66 8.05
C ALA A 56 -3.85 2.10 8.07
N GLY A 57 -2.84 2.39 7.27
CA GLY A 57 -2.54 3.74 6.80
C GLY A 57 -3.61 4.20 5.81
N ASP A 58 -3.84 3.38 4.79
CA ASP A 58 -4.92 3.57 3.82
C ASP A 58 -5.50 2.24 3.35
N THR A 59 -6.71 2.24 2.81
CA THR A 59 -7.27 1.08 2.09
C THR A 59 -7.96 1.59 0.85
N VAL A 60 -7.42 1.20 -0.31
CA VAL A 60 -7.78 1.78 -1.59
C VAL A 60 -7.79 0.73 -2.69
N THR A 61 -8.53 0.98 -3.76
CA THR A 61 -8.43 0.23 -5.01
C THR A 61 -7.19 0.64 -5.81
N TYR A 62 -6.77 -0.19 -6.77
CA TYR A 62 -5.69 0.21 -7.68
C TYR A 62 -6.06 1.43 -8.54
N ASP A 63 -7.35 1.62 -8.83
CA ASP A 63 -7.82 2.83 -9.51
C ASP A 63 -7.58 4.09 -8.66
N GLU A 64 -7.96 4.03 -7.38
CA GLU A 64 -7.74 5.12 -6.42
C GLU A 64 -6.24 5.39 -6.19
N VAL A 65 -5.38 4.37 -6.26
CA VAL A 65 -3.92 4.57 -6.26
C VAL A 65 -3.48 5.41 -7.45
N ALA A 66 -4.01 5.13 -8.65
CA ALA A 66 -3.70 5.93 -9.83
C ALA A 66 -4.21 7.36 -9.67
N ASP A 67 -5.44 7.56 -9.20
CA ASP A 67 -6.02 8.89 -8.95
C ASP A 67 -5.16 9.71 -7.97
N LYS A 68 -4.73 9.11 -6.85
CA LYS A 68 -3.87 9.78 -5.86
C LYS A 68 -2.49 10.13 -6.40
N LEU A 69 -1.90 9.26 -7.22
CA LEU A 69 -0.65 9.55 -7.91
C LEU A 69 -0.80 10.71 -8.92
N GLU A 70 -1.88 10.71 -9.69
CA GLU A 70 -2.19 11.77 -10.65
C GLU A 70 -2.39 13.12 -9.95
N ALA A 71 -3.16 13.12 -8.86
CA ALA A 71 -3.41 14.30 -8.04
C ALA A 71 -2.13 14.83 -7.37
N GLY A 72 -1.32 13.95 -6.77
CA GLY A 72 -0.10 14.34 -6.07
C GLY A 72 1.05 14.78 -6.99
N LEU A 73 1.14 14.22 -8.20
CA LEU A 73 2.28 14.45 -9.12
C LEU A 73 1.93 15.27 -10.36
N GLY A 74 0.68 15.69 -10.51
CA GLY A 74 0.19 16.60 -11.54
C GLY A 74 0.34 16.08 -12.97
N ARG A 75 0.23 14.77 -13.18
CA ARG A 75 0.43 14.12 -14.48
C ARG A 75 -0.39 12.83 -14.59
N PRO A 76 -0.85 12.44 -15.80
CA PRO A 76 -1.66 11.25 -15.99
C PRO A 76 -0.85 9.95 -15.81
N TYR A 77 -1.51 8.91 -15.32
CA TYR A 77 -1.00 7.55 -15.18
C TYR A 77 -1.81 6.57 -16.02
N ARG A 78 -1.11 5.74 -16.80
CA ARG A 78 -1.76 4.59 -17.45
C ARG A 78 -2.21 3.59 -16.39
N ARG A 79 -3.33 2.93 -16.67
CA ARG A 79 -3.93 1.89 -15.82
C ARG A 79 -3.95 0.60 -16.63
N SER A 80 -3.39 -0.47 -16.08
CA SER A 80 -3.28 -1.77 -16.73
C SER A 80 -3.71 -2.87 -15.77
N GLU A 81 -4.66 -3.72 -16.19
CA GLU A 81 -5.12 -4.84 -15.36
C GLU A 81 -4.34 -6.11 -15.67
N TRP A 82 -3.75 -6.68 -14.63
CA TRP A 82 -3.13 -7.99 -14.69
C TRP A 82 -4.09 -8.99 -14.06
N SER A 83 -4.94 -9.57 -14.90
CA SER A 83 -6.03 -10.45 -14.48
C SER A 83 -5.54 -11.65 -13.67
N VAL A 84 -6.40 -12.17 -12.79
CA VAL A 84 -6.12 -13.37 -12.01
C VAL A 84 -5.71 -14.55 -12.90
N PRO A 85 -6.41 -14.89 -14.00
CA PRO A 85 -5.98 -15.97 -14.89
C PRO A 85 -4.57 -15.76 -15.45
N PHE A 86 -4.25 -14.54 -15.90
CA PHE A 86 -2.92 -14.21 -16.42
C PHE A 86 -1.83 -14.42 -15.36
N LEU A 87 -2.04 -13.92 -14.14
CA LEU A 87 -1.06 -14.04 -13.07
C LEU A 87 -0.88 -15.48 -12.57
N MET A 88 -1.95 -16.28 -12.59
CA MET A 88 -1.88 -17.70 -12.27
C MET A 88 -1.14 -18.51 -13.34
N GLU A 89 -1.32 -18.19 -14.62
CA GLU A 89 -0.57 -18.79 -15.72
C GLU A 89 0.92 -18.45 -15.62
N GLU A 90 1.24 -17.19 -15.34
CA GLU A 90 2.62 -16.78 -15.09
C GLU A 90 3.22 -17.54 -13.90
N LEU A 91 2.49 -17.66 -12.78
CA LEU A 91 2.96 -18.45 -11.64
C LEU A 91 3.17 -19.93 -11.99
N ALA A 92 2.30 -20.54 -12.79
CA ALA A 92 2.44 -21.94 -13.20
C ALA A 92 3.73 -22.20 -14.02
N LYS A 93 4.19 -21.21 -14.81
CA LYS A 93 5.45 -21.31 -15.59
C LYS A 93 6.71 -21.31 -14.72
N ASP A 94 6.67 -20.65 -13.55
CA ASP A 94 7.76 -20.66 -12.57
C ASP A 94 7.21 -20.64 -11.14
N PRO A 95 6.80 -21.81 -10.61
CA PRO A 95 6.12 -21.90 -9.33
C PRO A 95 6.99 -21.57 -8.13
N GLN A 96 8.31 -21.42 -8.28
CA GLN A 96 9.21 -21.03 -7.19
C GLN A 96 9.49 -19.52 -7.18
N ASN A 97 9.05 -18.80 -8.21
CA ASN A 97 9.21 -17.35 -8.28
C ASN A 97 8.40 -16.63 -7.19
N MET A 98 9.10 -16.05 -6.21
CA MET A 98 8.45 -15.34 -5.10
C MET A 98 7.63 -14.14 -5.55
N MET A 99 8.05 -13.44 -6.60
CA MET A 99 7.31 -12.27 -7.10
C MET A 99 6.02 -12.68 -7.82
N ARG A 100 6.03 -13.80 -8.56
CA ARG A 100 4.80 -14.33 -9.17
C ARG A 100 3.80 -14.81 -8.11
N LYS A 101 4.28 -15.48 -7.05
CA LYS A 101 3.45 -15.85 -5.89
C LYS A 101 2.81 -14.62 -5.25
N TYR A 102 3.62 -13.59 -5.00
CA TYR A 102 3.16 -12.33 -4.42
C TYR A 102 2.05 -11.69 -5.29
N ARG A 103 2.29 -11.55 -6.60
CA ARG A 103 1.32 -10.94 -7.51
C ARG A 103 0.00 -11.72 -7.56
N ALA A 104 0.06 -13.05 -7.66
CA ALA A 104 -1.12 -13.90 -7.66
C ALA A 104 -1.90 -13.78 -6.34
N ALA A 105 -1.22 -13.75 -5.19
CA ALA A 105 -1.87 -13.61 -3.89
C ALA A 105 -2.62 -12.27 -3.74
N PHE A 106 -1.99 -11.16 -4.16
CA PHE A 106 -2.62 -9.84 -4.13
C PHE A 106 -3.78 -9.73 -5.13
N ALA A 107 -3.65 -10.32 -6.32
CA ALA A 107 -4.71 -10.34 -7.32
C ALA A 107 -5.97 -11.08 -6.88
N LEU A 108 -5.84 -12.07 -5.99
CA LEU A 108 -7.00 -12.78 -5.44
C LEU A 108 -7.80 -11.92 -4.45
N GLY A 109 -7.26 -10.78 -3.98
CA GLY A 109 -7.95 -9.85 -3.08
C GLY A 109 -8.24 -10.39 -1.68
N ARG A 110 -7.78 -11.60 -1.34
CA ARG A 110 -8.10 -12.26 -0.06
C ARG A 110 -7.04 -11.95 0.99
N GLY A 111 -7.47 -11.33 2.09
CA GLY A 111 -6.59 -11.03 3.23
C GLY A 111 -5.61 -9.88 2.99
N VAL A 112 -5.83 -9.10 1.93
CA VAL A 112 -4.98 -7.94 1.56
C VAL A 112 -5.68 -6.59 1.74
N ALA A 113 -7.00 -6.59 1.98
CA ALA A 113 -7.77 -5.39 2.25
C ALA A 113 -8.81 -5.62 3.35
N TRP A 114 -9.07 -4.58 4.14
CA TRP A 114 -10.11 -4.54 5.18
C TRP A 114 -10.57 -3.10 5.42
N ASP A 115 -11.78 -2.95 5.98
CA ASP A 115 -12.31 -1.63 6.30
C ASP A 115 -11.44 -0.87 7.32
N LYS A 116 -11.01 0.33 6.95
CA LYS A 116 -10.19 1.22 7.76
C LYS A 116 -10.89 1.58 9.07
N ALA A 117 -12.21 1.75 9.10
CA ALA A 117 -12.97 2.07 10.32
C ALA A 117 -12.83 0.98 11.41
N GLY A 118 -12.58 -0.26 11.00
CA GLY A 118 -12.38 -1.40 11.91
C GLY A 118 -10.99 -1.49 12.54
N THR A 119 -10.02 -0.69 12.08
CA THR A 119 -8.62 -0.85 12.46
C THR A 119 -8.29 -0.28 13.84
N PHE A 120 -7.27 -0.84 14.48
CA PHE A 120 -6.82 -0.43 15.80
C PHE A 120 -6.44 1.05 15.83
N ASN A 121 -5.62 1.50 14.87
CA ASN A 121 -5.18 2.88 14.81
C ASN A 121 -6.35 3.86 14.64
N THR A 122 -7.35 3.51 13.83
CA THR A 122 -8.55 4.35 13.66
C THR A 122 -9.36 4.43 14.95
N ARG A 123 -9.62 3.29 15.61
CA ARG A 123 -10.39 3.24 16.88
C ARG A 123 -9.69 3.95 18.03
N GLN A 124 -8.36 3.93 18.05
CA GLN A 124 -7.54 4.60 19.07
C GLN A 124 -7.18 6.05 18.68
N SER A 125 -7.67 6.56 17.54
CA SER A 125 -7.33 7.89 17.02
C SER A 125 -5.81 8.13 16.88
N ILE A 126 -5.06 7.07 16.54
CA ILE A 126 -3.62 7.15 16.32
C ILE A 126 -3.38 7.57 14.86
N PRO A 127 -2.82 8.77 14.62
CA PRO A 127 -2.51 9.20 13.27
C PRO A 127 -1.39 8.34 12.67
N VAL A 128 -1.57 8.02 11.40
CA VAL A 128 -0.66 7.23 10.56
C VAL A 128 -0.61 7.85 9.17
N THR A 129 0.36 7.43 8.38
CA THR A 129 0.62 7.94 7.04
C THR A 129 -0.32 7.27 6.03
N ASP A 130 -1.17 8.05 5.38
CA ASP A 130 -1.93 7.62 4.20
C ASP A 130 -1.11 7.80 2.91
N ILE A 131 -1.69 7.43 1.78
CA ILE A 131 -1.00 7.49 0.48
C ILE A 131 -0.67 8.92 0.09
N ASP A 132 -1.57 9.87 0.32
CA ASP A 132 -1.37 11.28 -0.07
C ASP A 132 -0.20 11.89 0.70
N ALA A 133 -0.18 11.71 2.02
CA ALA A 133 0.93 12.14 2.88
C ALA A 133 2.24 11.46 2.47
N TRP A 134 2.19 10.18 2.09
CA TRP A 134 3.39 9.46 1.63
C TRP A 134 3.91 9.98 0.29
N ILE A 135 3.04 10.24 -0.68
CA ILE A 135 3.39 10.81 -2.00
C ILE A 135 4.07 12.15 -1.79
N HIS A 136 3.46 13.08 -1.04
CA HIS A 136 4.04 14.39 -0.77
C HIS A 136 5.41 14.31 -0.08
N ALA A 137 5.57 13.38 0.86
CA ALA A 137 6.83 13.23 1.58
C ALA A 137 7.97 12.58 0.76
N ASN A 138 7.66 11.75 -0.23
CA ASN A 138 8.65 10.87 -0.87
C ASN A 138 8.78 11.01 -2.39
N LEU A 139 7.73 11.46 -3.07
CA LEU A 139 7.68 11.54 -4.53
C LEU A 139 7.59 12.97 -5.07
N ASP A 140 7.48 13.98 -4.22
CA ASP A 140 7.54 15.39 -4.63
C ASP A 140 8.91 15.70 -5.28
N ALA A 141 8.95 15.56 -6.60
CA ALA A 141 9.99 16.01 -7.49
C ALA A 141 9.47 17.20 -8.29
N SER A 142 9.71 18.39 -7.74
CA SER A 142 9.94 19.66 -8.44
C SER A 142 8.81 20.23 -9.30
N GLY A 143 8.16 21.25 -8.73
CA GLY A 143 7.38 22.26 -9.43
C GLY A 143 7.40 23.60 -8.70
N ARG A 144 8.56 24.04 -8.19
CA ARG A 144 8.77 25.44 -7.77
C ARG A 144 10.11 25.93 -8.34
N GLY A 145 10.00 26.81 -9.35
CA GLY A 145 11.06 27.71 -9.82
C GLY A 145 12.06 27.07 -10.76
#